data_AF-A0A1J5H2P5-F1
#
_entry.id   AF-A0A1J5H2P5-F1
#
_cell.length_a   1.000
_cell.length_b   1.000
_cell.length_c   1.000
_cell.angle_alpha   90.00
_cell.angle_beta   90.00
_cell.angle_gamma   90.00
#
_symmetry.space_group_name_H-M   'P 1'
#
loop_
_entity.id
_entity.type
_entity.pdbx_description
1 polymer ?
#
loop_
_entity_poly.entity_id
_entity_poly.type
_entity_poly.pdbx_seq_one_letter_code
_entity_poly.pdbx_strand_id
1 'polypeptide(L)'
;MQLARSRLNRQPVQQNHIVKPKLNLSWLEKWLKESFNLIPTLFIAIGFYLGLWFLMQNVQPTLIQNWIFPNSYLPFHLILGIGNFFFFSFLTHRKFWGFFWSVLIGWLIFIKLQQINLDFWGIGSGLILAIGSSFWWSLVNHFKKTNQ
;
A
#
# COMPACT_ATOMS: atom_id res chain seq x y z
N MET A 1 -10.91 83.09 -11.46
CA MET A 1 -10.82 82.05 -12.50
C MET A 1 -10.50 80.72 -11.81
N GLN A 2 -11.47 79.83 -11.68
CA GLN A 2 -11.29 78.50 -11.08
C GLN A 2 -10.98 77.49 -12.19
N LEU A 3 -9.80 76.87 -12.14
CA LEU A 3 -9.40 75.80 -13.04
C LEU A 3 -10.10 74.51 -12.62
N ALA A 4 -11.03 74.04 -13.48
CA ALA A 4 -11.77 72.80 -13.31
C ALA A 4 -10.82 71.59 -13.29
N ARG A 5 -10.74 70.93 -12.13
CA ARG A 5 -10.01 69.67 -11.96
C ARG A 5 -10.83 68.52 -12.55
N SER A 6 -10.72 68.30 -13.85
CA SER A 6 -11.15 67.05 -14.48
C SER A 6 -10.11 65.96 -14.21
N ARG A 7 -10.19 65.34 -13.02
CA ARG A 7 -9.50 64.08 -12.74
C ARG A 7 -10.48 62.95 -12.96
N LEU A 8 -10.62 62.53 -14.23
CA LEU A 8 -11.17 61.23 -14.56
C LEU A 8 -10.26 60.16 -13.95
N ASN A 9 -10.66 59.69 -12.77
CA ASN A 9 -10.07 58.58 -12.06
C ASN A 9 -10.30 57.30 -12.88
N ARG A 10 -9.43 57.05 -13.87
CA ARG A 10 -9.37 55.77 -14.57
C ARG A 10 -8.86 54.74 -13.56
N GLN A 11 -9.77 53.96 -12.99
CA GLN A 11 -9.41 52.76 -12.26
C GLN A 11 -8.60 51.87 -13.21
N PRO A 12 -7.40 51.40 -12.81
CA PRO A 12 -6.71 50.39 -13.60
C PRO A 12 -7.59 49.15 -13.62
N VAL A 13 -8.01 48.74 -14.81
CA VAL A 13 -8.67 47.45 -15.03
C VAL A 13 -7.77 46.39 -14.40
N GLN A 14 -8.22 45.82 -13.27
CA GLN A 14 -7.59 44.66 -12.67
C GLN A 14 -7.68 43.55 -13.71
N GLN A 15 -6.58 43.38 -14.45
CA GLN A 15 -6.38 42.21 -15.27
C GLN A 15 -6.32 41.04 -14.30
N ASN A 16 -7.44 40.32 -14.20
CA ASN A 16 -7.51 39.00 -13.60
C ASN A 16 -6.51 38.13 -14.36
N HIS A 17 -5.25 38.14 -13.93
CA HIS A 17 -4.30 37.12 -14.34
C HIS A 17 -4.91 35.80 -13.88
N ILE A 18 -5.41 35.03 -14.85
CA ILE A 18 -5.81 33.65 -14.67
C ILE A 18 -4.55 32.92 -14.21
N VAL A 19 -4.37 32.83 -12.89
CA VAL A 19 -3.33 32.02 -12.27
C VAL A 19 -3.70 30.59 -12.62
N LYS A 20 -3.13 30.06 -13.71
CA LYS A 20 -3.27 28.65 -14.06
C LYS A 20 -2.82 27.86 -12.83
N PRO A 21 -3.64 26.94 -12.29
CA PRO A 21 -3.25 26.15 -11.14
C PRO A 21 -2.01 25.37 -11.53
N LYS A 22 -0.86 25.76 -10.99
CA LYS A 22 0.40 25.07 -11.20
C LYS A 22 0.28 23.76 -10.43
N LEU A 23 -0.09 22.70 -11.14
CA LEU A 23 -0.24 21.36 -10.58
C LEU A 23 1.09 21.00 -9.91
N ASN A 24 1.08 20.93 -8.58
CA ASN A 24 2.29 20.75 -7.79
C ASN A 24 2.73 19.28 -7.87
N LEU A 25 3.43 18.94 -8.96
CA LEU A 25 3.97 17.61 -9.24
C LEU A 25 5.17 17.23 -8.36
N SER A 26 5.62 18.12 -7.48
CA SER A 26 6.81 17.89 -6.62
C SER A 26 6.69 16.65 -5.74
N TRP A 27 5.49 16.30 -5.29
CA TRP A 27 5.25 15.07 -4.52
C TRP A 27 5.47 13.81 -5.36
N LEU A 28 5.06 13.82 -6.62
CA LEU A 28 5.18 12.68 -7.54
C LEU A 28 6.63 12.49 -8.00
N GLU A 29 7.35 13.58 -8.27
CA GLU A 29 8.79 13.54 -8.56
C GLU A 29 9.59 12.95 -7.40
N LYS A 30 9.27 13.37 -6.17
CA LYS A 30 9.90 12.83 -4.96
C LYS A 30 9.60 11.34 -4.79
N TRP A 31 8.33 10.95 -4.94
CA TRP A 31 7.90 9.55 -4.88
C TRP A 31 8.62 8.69 -5.92
N LEU A 32 8.68 9.13 -7.18
CA LEU A 32 9.38 8.40 -8.26
C LEU A 32 10.86 8.21 -7.94
N LYS A 33 11.54 9.28 -7.49
CA LYS A 33 12.96 9.22 -7.14
C LYS A 33 13.24 8.22 -6.01
N GLU A 34 12.37 8.18 -5.00
CA GLU A 34 12.45 7.20 -3.91
C GLU A 34 12.13 5.78 -4.42
N SER A 35 11.19 5.62 -5.36
CA SER A 35 10.81 4.35 -5.98
C SER A 35 11.94 3.72 -6.79
N PHE A 36 12.80 4.51 -7.44
CA PHE A 36 13.93 3.98 -8.22
C PHE A 36 14.86 3.11 -7.38
N ASN A 37 15.09 3.48 -6.11
CA ASN A 37 15.91 2.68 -5.18
C ASN A 37 15.24 1.36 -4.78
N LEU A 38 13.92 1.27 -4.92
CA LEU A 38 13.13 0.10 -4.56
C LEU A 38 12.78 -0.78 -5.77
N ILE A 39 13.22 -0.45 -6.99
CA ILE A 39 13.03 -1.27 -8.19
C ILE A 39 13.42 -2.74 -7.98
N PRO A 40 14.53 -3.10 -7.30
CA PRO A 40 14.85 -4.50 -7.03
C PRO A 40 13.74 -5.23 -6.26
N THR A 41 13.07 -4.56 -5.33
CA THR A 41 11.93 -5.16 -4.60
C THR A 41 10.71 -5.38 -5.50
N LEU A 42 10.49 -4.52 -6.50
CA LEU A 42 9.46 -4.71 -7.50
C LEU A 42 9.75 -5.93 -8.37
N PHE A 43 11.00 -6.12 -8.82
CA PHE A 43 11.38 -7.30 -9.59
C PHE A 43 11.19 -8.60 -8.81
N ILE A 44 11.51 -8.60 -7.52
CA ILE A 44 11.24 -9.73 -6.64
C ILE A 44 9.73 -10.01 -6.57
N ALA A 45 8.91 -8.97 -6.36
CA ALA A 45 7.45 -9.12 -6.34
C ALA A 45 6.92 -9.73 -7.64
N ILE A 46 7.39 -9.23 -8.79
CA ILE A 46 7.04 -9.77 -10.12
C ILE A 46 7.44 -11.24 -10.22
N GLY A 47 8.63 -11.63 -9.77
CA GLY A 47 9.06 -13.03 -9.73
C GLY A 47 8.11 -13.93 -8.95
N PHE A 48 7.65 -13.48 -7.77
CA PHE A 48 6.65 -14.21 -6.98
C PHE A 48 5.28 -14.29 -7.69
N TYR A 49 4.82 -13.22 -8.33
CA TYR A 49 3.56 -13.25 -9.09
C TYR A 49 3.65 -14.14 -10.34
N LEU A 50 4.79 -14.18 -11.02
CA LEU A 50 5.04 -15.12 -12.12
C LEU A 50 5.05 -16.57 -11.62
N GLY A 51 5.68 -16.82 -10.47
CA GLY A 51 5.63 -18.13 -9.81
C GLY A 51 4.20 -18.53 -9.42
N LEU A 52 3.40 -17.58 -8.91
CA LEU A 52 2.00 -17.81 -8.60
C LEU A 52 1.17 -18.11 -9.85
N TRP A 53 1.39 -17.36 -10.93
CA TRP A 53 0.74 -17.60 -12.23
C TRP A 53 1.11 -18.98 -12.78
N PHE A 54 2.38 -19.35 -12.73
CA PHE A 54 2.86 -20.67 -13.14
C PHE A 54 2.20 -21.79 -12.31
N LEU A 55 2.13 -21.60 -10.99
CA LEU A 55 1.48 -22.54 -10.09
C LEU A 55 -0.01 -22.70 -10.39
N MET A 56 -0.73 -21.60 -10.65
CA MET A 56 -2.15 -21.66 -11.01
C MET A 56 -2.42 -22.36 -12.35
N GLN A 57 -1.50 -22.27 -13.30
CA GLN A 57 -1.66 -22.89 -14.63
C GLN A 57 -1.21 -24.34 -14.68
N ASN A 58 -0.15 -24.70 -13.96
CA ASN A 58 0.51 -26.00 -14.11
C ASN A 58 0.24 -26.95 -12.95
N VAL A 59 -0.23 -26.47 -11.81
CA VAL A 59 -0.42 -27.29 -10.61
C VAL A 59 -1.90 -27.41 -10.31
N GLN A 60 -2.40 -28.66 -10.33
CA GLN A 60 -3.78 -28.93 -9.93
C GLN A 60 -3.97 -28.59 -8.45
N PRO A 61 -5.11 -27.96 -8.07
CA PRO A 61 -5.37 -27.57 -6.68
C PRO A 61 -5.27 -28.74 -5.69
N THR A 62 -5.59 -29.95 -6.13
CA THR A 62 -5.52 -31.19 -5.35
C THR A 62 -4.11 -31.55 -4.90
N LEU A 63 -3.08 -31.13 -5.63
CA LEU A 63 -1.67 -31.44 -5.33
C LEU A 63 -1.05 -30.52 -4.26
N ILE A 64 -1.61 -29.33 -4.10
CA ILE A 64 -1.13 -28.27 -3.17
C ILE A 64 -2.05 -28.10 -1.96
N GLN A 65 -3.20 -28.76 -1.99
CA GLN A 65 -4.12 -28.88 -0.85
C GLN A 65 -3.55 -29.91 0.16
N ASN A 66 -3.82 -29.70 1.45
CA ASN A 66 -3.46 -30.63 2.54
C ASN A 66 -1.98 -30.71 2.92
N TRP A 67 -1.14 -29.75 2.51
CA TRP A 67 0.30 -29.83 2.81
C TRP A 67 0.62 -29.83 4.31
N ILE A 68 -0.11 -29.03 5.09
CA ILE A 68 0.04 -28.93 6.55
C ILE A 68 -1.32 -29.08 7.25
N PHE A 69 -2.37 -28.48 6.69
CA PHE A 69 -3.74 -28.57 7.21
C PHE A 69 -4.69 -29.10 6.14
N PRO A 70 -5.65 -29.97 6.49
CA PRO A 70 -6.66 -30.44 5.56
C PRO A 70 -7.48 -29.26 4.99
N ASN A 71 -7.74 -29.27 3.69
CA ASN A 71 -8.39 -28.22 2.91
C ASN A 71 -7.69 -26.85 2.97
N SER A 72 -6.39 -26.82 3.25
CA SER A 72 -5.60 -25.58 3.25
C SER A 72 -4.68 -25.49 2.03
N TYR A 73 -4.70 -24.33 1.38
CA TYR A 73 -3.83 -23.95 0.26
C TYR A 73 -2.63 -23.13 0.76
N LEU A 74 -1.93 -23.62 1.78
CA LEU A 74 -0.87 -22.88 2.46
C LEU A 74 0.29 -22.47 1.54
N PRO A 75 0.80 -23.34 0.64
CA PRO A 75 1.86 -22.94 -0.31
C PRO A 75 1.45 -21.77 -1.20
N PHE A 76 0.19 -21.74 -1.65
CA PHE A 76 -0.37 -20.65 -2.43
C PHE A 76 -0.40 -19.35 -1.62
N HIS A 77 -0.89 -19.40 -0.37
CA HIS A 77 -0.93 -18.23 0.51
C HIS A 77 0.45 -17.69 0.83
N LEU A 78 1.45 -18.57 0.95
CA LEU A 78 2.82 -18.18 1.26
C LEU A 78 3.43 -17.42 0.08
N ILE A 79 3.34 -17.96 -1.14
CA ILE A 79 3.83 -17.28 -2.36
C ILE A 79 3.09 -15.95 -2.55
N LEU A 80 1.77 -15.95 -2.39
CA LEU A 80 0.94 -14.75 -2.50
C LEU A 80 1.31 -13.70 -1.44
N GLY A 81 1.53 -14.11 -0.20
CA GLY A 81 1.91 -13.24 0.90
C GLY A 81 3.31 -12.63 0.70
N ILE A 82 4.28 -13.40 0.22
CA ILE A 82 5.61 -12.85 -0.07
C ILE A 82 5.53 -11.87 -1.25
N GLY A 83 4.84 -12.23 -2.34
CA GLY A 83 4.65 -11.34 -3.48
C GLY A 83 3.98 -10.01 -3.11
N ASN A 84 2.87 -10.09 -2.36
CA ASN A 84 2.18 -8.90 -1.84
C ASN A 84 3.08 -8.09 -0.90
N PHE A 85 3.86 -8.73 -0.02
CA PHE A 85 4.75 -8.01 0.90
C PHE A 85 5.76 -7.14 0.15
N PHE A 86 6.42 -7.69 -0.87
CA PHE A 86 7.37 -6.93 -1.67
C PHE A 86 6.68 -5.84 -2.52
N PHE A 87 5.52 -6.15 -3.09
CA PHE A 87 4.74 -5.19 -3.87
C PHE A 87 4.28 -3.99 -3.03
N PHE A 88 3.66 -4.23 -1.87
CA PHE A 88 3.20 -3.15 -1.00
C PHE A 88 4.36 -2.44 -0.31
N SER A 89 5.48 -3.12 -0.05
CA SER A 89 6.71 -2.46 0.43
C SER A 89 7.26 -1.48 -0.60
N PHE A 90 7.21 -1.83 -1.89
CA PHE A 90 7.55 -0.92 -2.98
C PHE A 90 6.57 0.26 -3.07
N LEU A 91 5.27 -0.02 -3.06
CA LEU A 91 4.23 1.01 -3.25
C LEU A 91 4.19 2.05 -2.11
N THR A 92 4.40 1.61 -0.88
CA THR A 92 4.28 2.46 0.32
C THR A 92 5.61 3.03 0.81
N HIS A 93 6.73 2.65 0.19
CA HIS A 93 8.11 2.94 0.62
C HIS A 93 8.41 2.55 2.09
N ARG A 94 7.54 1.76 2.72
CA ARG A 94 7.58 1.44 4.14
C ARG A 94 7.32 -0.05 4.35
N LYS A 95 8.35 -0.76 4.82
CA LYS A 95 8.29 -2.21 5.10
C LYS A 95 7.12 -2.60 6.02
N PHE A 96 6.79 -1.75 6.99
CA PHE A 96 5.70 -2.00 7.94
C PHE A 96 4.32 -2.02 7.26
N TRP A 97 4.05 -1.03 6.42
CA TRP A 97 2.80 -0.97 5.67
C TRP A 97 2.74 -2.08 4.62
N GLY A 98 3.88 -2.42 4.01
CA GLY A 98 4.00 -3.58 3.13
C GLY A 98 3.57 -4.89 3.80
N PHE A 99 4.04 -5.14 5.02
CA PHE A 99 3.65 -6.31 5.81
C PHE A 99 2.18 -6.28 6.17
N PHE A 100 1.69 -5.16 6.69
CA PHE A 100 0.29 -5.01 7.10
C PHE A 100 -0.67 -5.30 5.94
N TRP A 101 -0.45 -4.67 4.77
CA TRP A 101 -1.30 -4.87 3.60
C TRP A 101 -1.22 -6.30 3.05
N SER A 102 -0.03 -6.89 3.02
CA SER A 102 0.15 -8.27 2.58
C SER A 102 -0.63 -9.25 3.44
N VAL A 103 -0.49 -9.14 4.76
CA VAL A 103 -1.18 -9.99 5.72
C VAL A 103 -2.68 -9.78 5.62
N LEU A 104 -3.15 -8.53 5.55
CA LEU A 104 -4.58 -8.21 5.43
C LEU A 104 -5.20 -8.79 4.15
N ILE A 105 -4.51 -8.69 3.02
CA ILE A 105 -5.01 -9.27 1.75
C ILE A 105 -4.96 -10.80 1.78
N GLY A 106 -3.87 -11.38 2.29
CA GLY A 106 -3.76 -12.82 2.50
C GLY A 106 -4.87 -13.36 3.40
N TRP A 107 -5.24 -12.60 4.43
CA TRP A 107 -6.35 -12.88 5.32
C TRP A 107 -7.70 -12.92 4.59
N LEU A 108 -7.99 -11.88 3.80
CA LEU A 108 -9.24 -11.80 3.04
C LEU A 108 -9.38 -12.94 2.04
N ILE A 109 -8.27 -13.31 1.39
CA ILE A 109 -8.22 -14.43 0.45
C ILE A 109 -8.43 -15.76 1.19
N PHE A 110 -7.82 -15.93 2.36
CA PHE A 110 -8.00 -17.12 3.20
C PHE A 110 -9.47 -17.31 3.59
N ILE A 111 -10.14 -16.27 4.08
CA ILE A 111 -11.57 -16.30 4.40
C ILE A 111 -12.39 -16.69 3.17
N LYS A 112 -12.09 -16.08 2.01
CA LYS A 112 -12.85 -16.34 0.78
C LYS A 112 -12.66 -17.77 0.26
N LEU A 113 -11.46 -18.35 0.40
CA LEU A 113 -11.16 -19.71 -0.04
C LEU A 113 -11.76 -20.78 0.87
N GLN A 114 -11.90 -20.51 2.17
CA GLN A 114 -12.38 -21.53 3.10
C GLN A 114 -13.89 -21.79 3.01
N GLN A 115 -14.70 -21.00 2.29
CA GLN A 115 -16.18 -21.10 2.31
C GLN A 115 -16.78 -21.14 3.74
N ILE A 116 -16.01 -20.74 4.76
CA ILE A 116 -16.37 -20.85 6.17
C ILE A 116 -17.36 -19.73 6.47
N ASN A 117 -18.58 -20.10 6.88
CA ASN A 117 -19.47 -19.26 7.68
C ASN A 117 -18.62 -18.52 8.70
N LEU A 118 -18.59 -17.18 8.67
CA LEU A 118 -17.74 -16.32 9.51
C LEU A 118 -17.78 -16.76 10.98
N ASP A 119 -16.91 -17.70 11.33
CA ASP A 119 -16.87 -18.29 12.65
C ASP A 119 -15.96 -17.43 13.52
N PHE A 120 -16.19 -17.47 14.84
CA PHE A 120 -15.56 -16.59 15.82
C PHE A 120 -14.03 -16.54 15.70
N TRP A 121 -13.42 -17.64 15.22
CA TRP A 121 -12.01 -17.79 14.93
C TRP A 121 -11.48 -16.89 13.81
N GLY A 122 -12.23 -16.69 12.71
CA GLY A 122 -11.83 -15.83 11.60
C GLY A 122 -11.81 -14.35 11.97
N ILE A 123 -12.71 -13.93 12.86
CA ILE A 123 -12.73 -12.58 13.43
C ILE A 123 -11.62 -12.43 14.48
N GLY A 124 -11.46 -13.42 15.37
CA GLY A 124 -10.46 -13.40 16.43
C GLY A 124 -9.03 -13.29 15.91
N SER A 125 -8.75 -13.92 14.78
CA SER A 125 -7.40 -13.91 14.22
C SER A 125 -7.11 -12.68 13.34
N GLY A 126 -8.14 -12.02 12.79
CA GLY A 126 -8.02 -10.65 12.28
C GLY A 126 -7.73 -9.62 13.39
N LEU A 127 -8.32 -9.79 14.58
CA LEU A 127 -8.04 -8.97 15.75
C LEU A 127 -6.61 -9.17 16.28
N ILE A 128 -6.11 -10.40 16.31
CA ILE A 128 -4.72 -10.69 16.71
C ILE A 128 -3.73 -9.99 15.78
N LEU A 129 -4.02 -9.91 14.48
CA LEU A 129 -3.17 -9.19 13.52
C LEU A 129 -3.24 -7.66 13.71
N ALA A 130 -4.42 -7.12 13.98
CA ALA A 130 -4.59 -5.70 14.28
C ALA A 130 -3.87 -5.30 15.58
N ILE A 131 -3.96 -6.13 16.62
CA ILE A 131 -3.25 -5.92 17.89
C ILE A 131 -1.75 -6.11 17.71
N GLY A 132 -1.31 -7.16 17.00
CA GLY A 132 0.11 -7.43 16.75
C GLY A 132 0.79 -6.33 15.95
N SER A 133 0.12 -5.79 14.93
CA SER A 133 0.62 -4.64 14.16
C SER A 133 0.70 -3.37 15.00
N SER A 134 -0.31 -3.11 15.85
CA SER A 134 -0.33 -1.96 16.77
C SER A 134 0.75 -2.05 17.85
N PHE A 135 0.98 -3.24 18.40
CA PHE A 135 2.01 -3.51 19.41
C PHE A 135 3.41 -3.34 18.82
N TRP A 136 3.65 -3.87 17.62
CA TRP A 136 4.93 -3.71 16.92
C TRP A 136 5.25 -2.24 16.62
N TRP A 137 4.25 -1.45 16.21
CA TRP A 137 4.40 -0.01 16.00
C TRP A 137 4.78 0.74 17.28
N SER A 138 4.16 0.40 18.40
CA SER A 138 4.50 0.96 19.72
C SER A 138 5.94 0.63 20.11
N LEU A 139 6.36 -0.62 19.91
CA LEU A 139 7.70 -1.10 20.26
C LEU A 139 8.79 -0.41 19.44
N VAL A 140 8.61 -0.29 18.12
CA VAL A 140 9.54 0.42 17.23
C VAL A 140 9.68 1.89 17.60
N ASN A 141 8.58 2.57 17.95
CA ASN A 141 8.63 3.97 18.37
C ASN A 141 9.31 4.14 19.73
N HIS A 142 9.16 3.17 20.64
CA HIS A 142 9.84 3.19 21.93
C HIS A 142 11.37 3.13 21.76
N PHE A 143 11.86 2.21 20.93
CA PHE A 143 13.31 2.08 20.65
C PHE A 143 13.90 3.29 19.90
N LYS A 144 13.10 3.96 19.07
CA LYS A 144 13.55 5.17 18.36
C LYS A 144 13.72 6.36 19.30
N LYS A 145 12.97 6.40 20.42
CA LYS A 145 13.01 7.48 21.41
C LYS A 145 14.13 7.32 22.44
N THR A 146 14.62 6.09 22.65
CA THR A 146 15.73 5.80 23.58
C THR A 146 17.12 5.96 22.96
N ASN A 147 17.22 6.04 21.63
CA ASN A 147 18.48 6.22 20.88
C ASN A 147 18.72 7.67 20.41
N GLN A 148 17.96 8.64 20.94
CA GLN A 148 18.20 10.09 20.80
C GLN A 148 18.58 10.66 22.16
#